data_AF-A0A0F9Q4M8-F1
#
_entry.id   AF-A0A0F9Q4M8-F1
#
_cell.length_a   1.000
_cell.length_b   1.000
_cell.length_c   1.000
_cell.angle_alpha   90.00
_cell.angle_beta   90.00
_cell.angle_gamma   90.00
#
_symmetry.space_group_name_H-M   'P 1'
#
loop_
_entity.id
_entity.type
_entity.pdbx_description
1 polymer ?
#
loop_
_entity_poly.entity_id
_entity_poly.type
_entity_poly.pdbx_seq_one_letter_code
_entity_poly.pdbx_strand_id
1 'polypeptide(L)'
;MALLGALVGLLYGAFSGSMLVAIVFPGAAAPGFLTPFLSLAGAVAGLLSALPVWLATIVWYLLNILVFWLLSIPAQSSTGLTSTTSTPPAANPIPPTGTQIFFRGFGHGTATIINFAILSPFLAIPPVLILAILSFLPILSLVTAIRRNTFFQGVISWMSWLLPVHWLGNLIGFLIFLIFRAITLFTGTAAGIRLDLTSGIIESRAPAPVTAFNVAVFTYVGPAFAPGPFLGANVSSHEVGHAINSAAMTPFYTWGTVIEEFRLFGAPHRFSIGQQTAESRGAPRPGALYSAMWSP
;
A
#
# COMPACT_ATOMS: atom_id res chain seq x y z
N MET A 1 17.55 -8.35 7.99
CA MET A 1 17.04 -7.86 6.68
C MET A 1 15.94 -6.82 6.79
N ALA A 2 14.85 -7.04 7.55
CA ALA A 2 13.72 -6.08 7.60
C ALA A 2 14.13 -4.72 8.16
N LEU A 3 14.90 -4.70 9.26
CA LEU A 3 15.42 -3.47 9.85
C LEU A 3 16.33 -2.72 8.88
N LEU A 4 17.25 -3.42 8.21
CA LEU A 4 18.11 -2.83 7.19
C LEU A 4 17.29 -2.22 6.05
N GLY A 5 16.27 -2.94 5.57
CA GLY A 5 15.31 -2.43 4.60
C GLY A 5 14.64 -1.14 5.09
N ALA A 6 14.15 -1.13 6.33
CA ALA A 6 13.52 0.05 6.92
C ALA A 6 14.46 1.24 7.02
N LEU A 7 15.71 1.04 7.42
CA LEU A 7 16.72 2.11 7.45
C LEU A 7 16.97 2.70 6.05
N VAL A 8 17.12 1.84 5.03
CA VAL A 8 17.27 2.30 3.64
C VAL A 8 15.99 3.00 3.15
N GLY A 9 14.82 2.48 3.53
CA GLY A 9 13.53 3.06 3.23
C GLY A 9 13.33 4.44 3.87
N LEU A 10 13.83 4.65 5.09
CA LEU A 10 13.84 5.95 5.76
C LEU A 10 14.74 6.95 5.01
N LEU A 11 15.91 6.53 4.52
CA LEU A 11 16.77 7.41 3.73
C LEU A 11 16.15 7.78 2.38
N TYR A 12 15.63 6.78 1.65
CA TYR A 12 14.94 7.02 0.39
C TYR A 12 13.69 7.89 0.56
N GLY A 13 12.88 7.60 1.58
CA GLY A 13 11.69 8.38 1.86
C GLY A 13 12.01 9.79 2.33
N ALA A 14 13.12 10.01 3.07
CA ALA A 14 13.56 11.36 3.43
C ALA A 14 13.89 12.17 2.18
N PHE A 15 14.60 11.56 1.22
CA PHE A 15 14.85 12.15 -0.09
C PHE A 15 13.55 12.45 -0.85
N SER A 16 12.70 11.44 -1.05
CA SER A 16 11.46 11.56 -1.81
C SER A 16 10.47 12.54 -1.17
N GLY A 17 10.29 12.48 0.15
CA GLY A 17 9.45 13.40 0.91
C GLY A 17 9.96 14.83 0.87
N SER A 18 11.28 15.04 0.98
CA SER A 18 11.89 16.37 0.83
C SER A 18 11.68 16.93 -0.59
N MET A 19 11.71 16.09 -1.62
CA MET A 19 11.38 16.48 -2.99
C MET A 19 9.94 17.00 -3.08
N LEU A 20 8.97 16.29 -2.50
CA LEU A 20 7.59 16.74 -2.52
C LEU A 20 7.38 18.02 -1.72
N VAL A 21 8.01 18.15 -0.55
CA VAL A 21 7.97 19.40 0.24
C VAL A 21 8.53 20.57 -0.59
N ALA A 22 9.65 20.39 -1.29
CA ALA A 22 10.21 21.43 -2.14
C ALA A 22 9.29 21.82 -3.31
N ILE A 23 8.54 20.87 -3.87
CA ILE A 23 7.58 21.10 -4.95
C ILE A 23 6.33 21.86 -4.45
N VAL A 24 5.77 21.42 -3.32
CA VAL A 24 4.45 21.89 -2.85
C VAL A 24 4.58 23.12 -1.95
N PHE A 25 5.67 23.21 -1.17
CA PHE A 25 5.90 24.27 -0.19
C PHE A 25 7.28 24.91 -0.40
N PRO A 26 7.50 25.61 -1.53
CA PRO A 26 8.77 26.26 -1.80
C PRO A 26 9.09 27.27 -0.69
N GLY A 27 10.26 27.12 -0.07
CA GLY A 27 10.72 27.96 1.04
C GLY A 27 10.29 27.51 2.45
N ALA A 28 9.58 26.37 2.57
CA ALA A 28 9.29 25.79 3.88
C ALA A 28 10.57 25.38 4.62
N ALA A 29 10.66 25.74 5.90
CA ALA A 29 11.71 25.24 6.77
C ALA A 29 11.45 23.76 7.06
N ALA A 30 12.37 22.89 6.64
CA ALA A 30 12.36 21.49 7.03
C ALA A 30 13.25 21.28 8.27
N PRO A 31 12.98 20.25 9.09
CA PRO A 31 13.90 19.81 10.14
C PRO A 31 15.33 19.62 9.61
N GLY A 32 16.34 19.97 10.41
CA GLY A 32 17.74 19.99 9.99
C GLY A 32 18.27 18.67 9.41
N PHE A 33 17.69 17.53 9.80
CA PHE A 33 18.08 16.22 9.26
C PHE A 33 17.58 15.98 7.82
N LEU A 34 16.59 16.74 7.34
CA LEU A 34 16.12 16.71 5.95
C LEU A 34 16.91 17.66 5.04
N THR A 35 17.66 18.61 5.60
CA THR A 35 18.42 19.62 4.85
C THR A 35 19.41 19.04 3.83
N PRO A 36 20.18 17.97 4.12
CA PRO A 36 21.07 17.36 3.13
C PRO A 36 20.31 16.77 1.92
N PHE A 37 19.06 16.35 2.12
CA PHE A 37 18.22 15.82 1.07
C PHE A 37 17.56 16.91 0.23
N LEU A 38 17.24 18.06 0.84
CA LEU A 38 16.64 19.19 0.14
C LEU A 38 17.55 19.80 -0.93
N SER A 39 18.87 19.81 -0.75
CA SER A 39 19.78 20.31 -1.78
C SER A 39 19.80 19.41 -3.03
N LEU A 40 19.83 18.10 -2.84
CA LEU A 40 19.76 17.12 -3.93
C LEU A 40 18.36 17.06 -4.56
N ALA A 41 17.31 17.08 -3.72
CA ALA A 41 15.93 17.06 -4.17
C ALA A 41 15.53 18.36 -4.87
N GLY A 42 16.14 19.49 -4.49
CA GLY A 42 15.94 20.81 -5.08
C GLY A 42 16.31 20.86 -6.57
N ALA A 43 17.33 20.10 -7.00
CA ALA A 43 17.68 20.00 -8.42
C ALA A 43 16.56 19.33 -9.24
N VAL A 44 15.99 18.22 -8.72
CA VAL A 44 14.88 17.51 -9.38
C VAL A 44 13.58 18.29 -9.26
N ALA A 45 13.32 18.92 -8.11
CA ALA A 45 12.18 19.80 -7.91
C ALA A 45 12.23 21.02 -8.85
N GLY A 46 13.42 21.57 -9.12
CA GLY A 46 13.62 22.64 -10.10
C GLY A 46 13.33 22.21 -11.55
N LEU A 47 13.52 20.93 -11.90
CA LEU A 47 13.05 20.40 -13.18
C LEU A 47 11.52 20.34 -13.24
N LEU A 48 10.88 20.00 -12.12
CA LEU A 48 9.43 19.91 -12.01
C LEU A 48 8.74 21.26 -11.76
N SER A 49 9.47 22.31 -11.38
CA SER A 49 8.88 23.62 -11.04
C SER A 49 8.30 24.36 -12.24
N ALA A 50 8.60 23.93 -13.47
CA ALA A 50 7.94 24.42 -14.67
C ALA A 50 6.50 23.90 -14.81
N LEU A 51 6.11 22.88 -14.04
CA LEU A 51 4.78 22.31 -14.03
C LEU A 51 3.93 22.97 -12.94
N PRO A 52 2.60 23.03 -13.11
CA PRO A 52 1.69 23.31 -12.00
C PRO A 52 1.91 22.30 -10.86
N VAL A 53 1.82 22.77 -9.60
CA VAL A 53 2.09 21.95 -8.39
C VAL A 53 1.34 20.62 -8.38
N TRP A 54 0.08 20.61 -8.84
CA TRP A 54 -0.73 19.39 -8.91
C TRP A 54 -0.14 18.36 -9.89
N LEU A 55 0.37 18.81 -11.04
CA LEU A 55 0.96 17.93 -12.04
C LEU A 55 2.34 17.44 -11.58
N ALA A 56 3.16 18.32 -11.00
CA ALA A 56 4.43 17.94 -10.39
C ALA A 56 4.24 16.88 -9.29
N THR A 57 3.18 16.99 -8.49
CA THR A 57 2.82 16.01 -7.44
C THR A 57 2.44 14.65 -8.03
N ILE A 58 1.66 14.63 -9.13
CA ILE A 58 1.32 13.39 -9.84
C ILE A 58 2.58 12.75 -10.41
N VAL A 59 3.45 13.52 -11.08
CA VAL A 59 4.71 13.02 -11.64
C VAL A 59 5.60 12.46 -10.53
N TRP A 60 5.74 13.15 -9.40
CA TRP A 60 6.44 12.66 -8.21
C TRP A 60 5.90 11.30 -7.75
N TYR A 61 4.58 11.16 -7.68
CA TYR A 61 3.93 9.93 -7.25
C TYR A 61 4.19 8.77 -8.24
N LEU A 62 4.07 9.03 -9.54
CA LEU A 62 4.36 8.05 -10.60
C LEU A 62 5.84 7.61 -10.59
N LEU A 63 6.77 8.53 -10.35
CA LEU A 63 8.19 8.21 -10.21
C LEU A 63 8.45 7.28 -9.01
N ASN A 64 7.78 7.53 -7.87
CA ASN A 64 7.88 6.62 -6.73
C ASN A 64 7.30 5.24 -7.04
N ILE A 65 6.14 5.15 -7.72
CA ILE A 65 5.60 3.87 -8.19
C ILE A 65 6.63 3.14 -9.06
N LEU A 66 7.22 3.84 -10.04
CA LEU A 66 8.21 3.28 -10.96
C LEU A 66 9.44 2.75 -10.21
N VAL A 67 9.98 3.53 -9.25
CA VAL A 67 11.13 3.12 -8.43
C VAL A 67 10.78 1.86 -7.63
N PHE A 68 9.65 1.85 -6.93
CA PHE A 68 9.22 0.67 -6.16
C PHE A 68 9.01 -0.55 -7.06
N TRP A 69 8.40 -0.37 -8.23
CA TRP A 69 8.19 -1.43 -9.19
C TRP A 69 9.52 -2.02 -9.68
N LEU A 70 10.44 -1.18 -10.15
CA LEU A 70 11.78 -1.59 -10.61
C LEU A 70 12.58 -2.28 -9.50
N LEU A 71 12.56 -1.73 -8.29
CA LEU A 71 13.25 -2.30 -7.14
C LEU A 71 12.64 -3.64 -6.70
N SER A 72 11.35 -3.87 -6.95
CA SER A 72 10.69 -5.12 -6.60
C SER A 72 10.98 -6.27 -7.57
N ILE A 73 11.45 -6.01 -8.80
CA ILE A 73 11.72 -7.03 -9.83
C ILE A 73 12.60 -8.19 -9.31
N PRO A 74 13.74 -7.94 -8.63
CA PRO A 74 14.60 -9.02 -8.13
C PRO A 74 13.95 -9.87 -7.01
N ALA A 75 12.93 -9.34 -6.33
CA ALA A 75 12.21 -10.08 -5.30
C ALA A 75 11.10 -10.96 -5.88
N GLN A 76 10.56 -10.59 -7.05
CA GLN A 76 9.50 -11.31 -7.76
C GLN A 76 10.00 -12.60 -8.43
N SER A 77 11.28 -12.67 -8.81
CA SER A 77 11.87 -13.81 -9.53
C SER A 77 12.18 -15.04 -8.66
N SER A 78 11.94 -14.97 -7.34
CA SER A 78 12.47 -15.96 -6.38
C SER A 78 11.54 -17.13 -6.02
N THR A 79 10.32 -17.21 -6.57
CA THR A 79 9.38 -18.30 -6.24
C THR A 79 8.82 -18.99 -7.49
N GLY A 80 9.64 -19.81 -8.13
CA GLY A 80 9.21 -20.80 -9.13
C GLY A 80 8.63 -22.05 -8.47
N LEU A 81 7.56 -21.92 -7.69
CA LEU A 81 6.82 -23.08 -7.18
C LEU A 81 5.72 -23.44 -8.18
N THR A 82 5.96 -24.51 -8.92
CA THR A 82 4.98 -25.16 -9.79
C THR A 82 3.81 -25.68 -8.95
N SER A 83 2.59 -25.22 -9.24
CA SER A 83 1.38 -25.69 -8.58
C SER A 83 1.02 -27.12 -9.00
N THR A 84 1.33 -28.10 -8.16
CA THR A 84 0.83 -29.48 -8.35
C THR A 84 -0.49 -29.71 -7.60
N THR A 85 -1.57 -29.78 -8.39
CA THR A 85 -2.78 -30.64 -8.29
C THR A 85 -3.62 -30.79 -6.99
N SER A 86 -4.90 -30.40 -7.17
CA SER A 86 -6.18 -31.11 -6.94
C SER A 86 -6.74 -31.44 -5.55
N THR A 87 -6.26 -30.83 -4.48
CA THR A 87 -7.06 -30.63 -3.26
C THR A 87 -6.45 -29.43 -2.56
N PRO A 88 -7.18 -28.35 -2.20
CA PRO A 88 -6.54 -27.20 -1.59
C PRO A 88 -5.95 -27.67 -0.26
N PRO A 89 -4.62 -27.79 -0.12
CA PRO A 89 -4.03 -28.14 1.15
C PRO A 89 -4.38 -27.03 2.14
N ALA A 90 -4.29 -27.32 3.45
CA ALA A 90 -4.22 -26.27 4.44
C ALA A 90 -3.24 -25.20 3.97
N ALA A 91 -3.59 -23.93 4.13
CA ALA A 91 -2.74 -22.85 3.63
C ALA A 91 -1.34 -23.02 4.22
N ASN A 92 -0.34 -23.21 3.35
CA ASN A 92 1.04 -23.44 3.77
C ASN A 92 1.79 -22.12 3.71
N PRO A 93 2.24 -21.56 4.85
CA PRO A 93 3.03 -20.35 4.84
C PRO A 93 4.38 -20.60 4.16
N ILE A 94 4.68 -19.85 3.10
CA ILE A 94 6.02 -19.78 2.52
C ILE A 94 6.87 -18.82 3.34
N PRO A 95 8.06 -19.25 3.82
CA PRO A 95 9.02 -18.34 4.42
C PRO A 95 9.39 -17.22 3.42
N PRO A 96 9.23 -15.94 3.78
CA PRO A 96 9.61 -14.87 2.87
C PRO A 96 11.11 -14.89 2.62
N THR A 97 11.53 -14.63 1.37
CA THR A 97 12.96 -14.56 1.05
C THR A 97 13.61 -13.33 1.69
N GLY A 98 14.94 -13.35 1.88
CA GLY A 98 15.66 -12.21 2.46
C GLY A 98 15.40 -10.88 1.74
N THR A 99 15.27 -10.93 0.41
CA THR A 99 14.91 -9.80 -0.46
C THR A 99 13.49 -9.31 -0.19
N GLN A 100 12.51 -10.21 -0.05
CA GLN A 100 11.14 -9.83 0.31
C GLN A 100 11.08 -9.20 1.70
N ILE A 101 11.80 -9.76 2.68
CA ILE A 101 11.89 -9.21 4.03
C ILE A 101 12.53 -7.80 4.00
N PHE A 102 13.56 -7.59 3.18
CA PHE A 102 14.17 -6.28 2.98
C PHE A 102 13.17 -5.27 2.39
N PHE A 103 12.48 -5.60 1.29
CA PHE A 103 11.56 -4.67 0.64
C PHE A 103 10.31 -4.34 1.46
N ARG A 104 9.84 -5.27 2.30
CA ARG A 104 8.82 -4.98 3.31
C ARG A 104 9.31 -3.89 4.27
N GLY A 105 10.52 -4.08 4.79
CA GLY A 105 11.16 -3.08 5.64
C GLY A 105 11.28 -1.74 4.94
N PHE A 106 11.78 -1.75 3.70
CA PHE A 106 11.92 -0.56 2.86
C PHE A 106 10.60 0.21 2.72
N GLY A 107 9.51 -0.48 2.36
CA GLY A 107 8.18 0.14 2.28
C GLY A 107 7.73 0.79 3.59
N HIS A 108 7.91 0.11 4.73
CA HIS A 108 7.56 0.67 6.05
C HIS A 108 8.36 1.92 6.41
N GLY A 109 9.67 1.89 6.17
CA GLY A 109 10.55 3.03 6.39
C GLY A 109 10.17 4.21 5.49
N THR A 110 9.94 3.95 4.20
CA THR A 110 9.56 4.99 3.23
C THR A 110 8.21 5.62 3.57
N ALA A 111 7.18 4.81 3.90
CA ALA A 111 5.88 5.32 4.32
C ALA A 111 6.00 6.23 5.54
N THR A 112 6.80 5.80 6.52
CA THR A 112 6.98 6.52 7.77
C THR A 112 7.49 7.94 7.54
N ILE A 113 8.60 8.04 6.82
CA ILE A 113 9.32 9.31 6.70
C ILE A 113 8.73 10.22 5.63
N ILE A 114 8.11 9.71 4.55
CA ILE A 114 7.44 10.56 3.56
C ILE A 114 6.30 11.31 4.23
N ASN A 115 5.46 10.60 5.00
CA ASN A 115 4.39 11.22 5.76
C ASN A 115 4.93 12.27 6.75
N PHE A 116 5.97 11.92 7.51
CA PHE A 116 6.60 12.87 8.43
C PHE A 116 7.13 14.11 7.69
N ALA A 117 7.86 13.92 6.59
CA ALA A 117 8.45 15.00 5.81
C ALA A 117 7.38 15.97 5.30
N ILE A 118 6.28 15.46 4.76
CA ILE A 118 5.16 16.28 4.27
C ILE A 118 4.48 17.07 5.40
N LEU A 119 4.36 16.48 6.59
CA LEU A 119 3.74 17.11 7.75
C LEU A 119 4.70 18.06 8.48
N SER A 120 6.01 17.91 8.29
CA SER A 120 7.05 18.62 9.04
C SER A 120 7.04 20.16 8.94
N PRO A 121 6.60 20.80 7.83
CA PRO A 121 6.44 22.25 7.78
C PRO A 121 5.37 22.80 8.73
N PHE A 122 4.49 21.94 9.24
CA PHE A 122 3.29 22.31 9.97
C PHE A 122 3.29 21.85 11.43
N LEU A 123 4.45 21.45 11.98
CA LEU A 123 4.54 20.89 13.34
C LEU A 123 4.10 21.85 14.45
N ALA A 124 4.03 23.15 14.18
CA ALA A 124 3.47 24.14 15.11
C ALA A 124 1.95 23.99 15.31
N ILE A 125 1.26 23.28 14.41
CA ILE A 125 -0.19 23.03 14.48
C ILE A 125 -0.40 21.74 15.29
N PRO A 126 -1.02 21.77 16.49
CA PRO A 126 -1.04 20.60 17.38
C PRO A 126 -1.65 19.32 16.77
N PRO A 127 -2.76 19.37 16.01
CA PRO A 127 -3.24 18.20 15.28
C PRO A 127 -2.22 17.62 14.29
N VAL A 128 -1.43 18.46 13.62
CA VAL A 128 -0.42 18.02 12.66
C VAL A 128 0.77 17.39 13.37
N LEU A 129 1.18 17.93 14.52
CA LEU A 129 2.20 17.30 15.37
C LEU A 129 1.79 15.86 15.76
N ILE A 130 0.53 15.66 16.15
CA ILE A 130 0.00 14.32 16.45
C ILE A 130 0.11 13.41 15.22
N LEU A 131 -0.33 13.88 14.04
CA LEU A 131 -0.22 13.09 12.80
C LEU A 131 1.24 12.79 12.42
N ALA A 132 2.16 13.72 12.65
CA ALA A 132 3.58 13.53 12.39
C ALA A 132 4.21 12.50 13.36
N ILE A 133 3.74 12.42 14.60
CA ILE A 133 4.14 11.34 15.52
C ILE A 133 3.54 10.01 15.05
N LEU A 134 2.26 10.00 14.70
CA LEU A 134 1.56 8.80 14.23
C LEU A 134 2.08 8.28 12.88
N SER A 135 2.76 9.10 12.09
CA SER A 135 3.42 8.65 10.87
C SER A 135 4.52 7.63 11.12
N PHE A 136 4.99 7.45 12.36
CA PHE A 136 5.94 6.40 12.73
C PHE A 136 5.31 5.04 13.05
N LEU A 137 3.98 4.94 13.13
CA LEU A 137 3.31 3.66 13.36
C LEU A 137 3.68 2.56 12.35
N PRO A 138 3.85 2.84 11.04
CA PRO A 138 4.22 1.81 10.08
C PRO A 138 5.54 1.11 10.37
N ILE A 139 6.51 1.75 11.04
CA ILE A 139 7.76 1.04 11.39
C ILE A 139 7.55 -0.01 12.48
N LEU A 140 6.50 0.11 13.30
CA LEU A 140 6.19 -0.84 14.35
C LEU A 140 5.73 -2.20 13.79
N SER A 141 5.25 -2.25 12.54
CA SER A 141 4.88 -3.52 11.89
C SER A 141 6.07 -4.45 11.61
N LEU A 142 7.30 -3.95 11.75
CA LEU A 142 8.49 -4.81 11.71
C LEU A 142 8.48 -5.85 12.84
N VAL A 143 7.84 -5.54 13.97
CA VAL A 143 7.70 -6.44 15.11
C VAL A 143 6.52 -7.39 14.86
N THR A 144 6.80 -8.69 14.81
CA THR A 144 5.80 -9.73 14.50
C THR A 144 4.56 -9.66 15.40
N ALA A 145 4.77 -9.54 16.72
CA ALA A 145 3.67 -9.47 17.68
C ALA A 145 2.77 -8.24 17.47
N ILE A 146 3.35 -7.11 17.05
CA ILE A 146 2.60 -5.87 16.79
C ILE A 146 1.81 -5.99 15.48
N ARG A 147 2.46 -6.40 14.38
CA ARG A 147 1.76 -6.48 13.08
C ARG A 147 0.62 -7.49 13.04
N ARG A 148 0.67 -8.53 13.88
CA ARG A 148 -0.39 -9.56 13.97
C ARG A 148 -1.53 -9.18 14.90
N ASN A 149 -1.41 -8.08 15.64
CA ASN A 149 -2.47 -7.55 16.47
C ASN A 149 -3.54 -6.88 15.59
N THR A 150 -4.78 -7.40 15.62
CA THR A 150 -5.88 -6.92 14.77
C THR A 150 -6.31 -5.48 15.09
N PHE A 151 -6.12 -5.03 16.33
CA PHE A 151 -6.34 -3.64 16.72
C PHE A 151 -5.28 -2.72 16.10
N PHE A 152 -3.99 -3.08 16.16
CA PHE A 152 -2.92 -2.34 15.49
C PHE A 152 -3.13 -2.26 13.97
N GLN A 153 -3.54 -3.37 13.34
CA GLN A 153 -3.92 -3.38 11.92
C GLN A 153 -5.08 -2.43 11.63
N GLY A 154 -6.04 -2.34 12.55
CA GLY A 154 -7.12 -1.38 12.47
C GLY A 154 -6.64 0.07 12.53
N VAL A 155 -5.77 0.37 13.51
CA VAL A 155 -5.18 1.71 13.69
C VAL A 155 -4.39 2.13 12.45
N ILE A 156 -3.49 1.29 11.93
CA ILE A 156 -2.68 1.66 10.76
C ILE A 156 -3.53 1.85 9.50
N SER A 157 -4.57 1.03 9.34
CA SER A 157 -5.52 1.15 8.22
C SER A 157 -6.34 2.45 8.32
N TRP A 158 -6.90 2.76 9.49
CA TRP A 158 -7.58 4.04 9.72
C TRP A 158 -6.64 5.24 9.49
N MET A 159 -5.38 5.11 9.88
CA MET A 159 -4.40 6.17 9.72
C MET A 159 -4.08 6.48 8.26
N SER A 160 -4.23 5.51 7.37
CA SER A 160 -4.04 5.73 5.93
C SER A 160 -5.08 6.68 5.31
N TRP A 161 -6.19 6.98 5.98
CA TRP A 161 -7.09 8.06 5.55
C TRP A 161 -6.50 9.46 5.81
N LEU A 162 -5.71 9.60 6.88
CA LEU A 162 -5.21 10.88 7.35
C LEU A 162 -3.79 11.18 6.88
N LEU A 163 -3.01 10.14 6.58
CA LEU A 163 -1.60 10.27 6.25
C LEU A 163 -1.36 10.64 4.76
N PRO A 164 -0.59 11.71 4.45
CA PRO A 164 -0.47 12.27 3.11
C PRO A 164 -0.05 11.31 2.00
N VAL A 165 0.85 10.36 2.27
CA VAL A 165 1.36 9.42 1.24
C VAL A 165 0.26 8.54 0.66
N HIS A 166 -0.88 8.42 1.34
CA HIS A 166 -2.01 7.59 0.92
C HIS A 166 -3.10 8.37 0.17
N TRP A 167 -3.11 9.70 0.24
CA TRP A 167 -4.23 10.50 -0.28
C TRP A 167 -4.49 10.29 -1.77
N LEU A 168 -3.45 10.23 -2.59
CA LEU A 168 -3.63 9.98 -4.03
C LEU A 168 -4.11 8.55 -4.30
N GLY A 169 -3.62 7.56 -3.55
CA GLY A 169 -4.14 6.19 -3.60
C GLY A 169 -5.63 6.12 -3.23
N ASN A 170 -6.02 6.79 -2.14
CA ASN A 170 -7.41 6.86 -1.69
C ASN A 170 -8.29 7.61 -2.69
N LEU A 171 -7.80 8.69 -3.30
CA LEU A 171 -8.52 9.41 -4.34
C LEU A 171 -8.77 8.50 -5.55
N ILE A 172 -7.75 7.80 -6.04
CA ILE A 172 -7.92 6.90 -7.19
C ILE A 172 -8.85 5.73 -6.85
N GLY A 173 -8.70 5.12 -5.67
CA GLY A 173 -9.64 4.12 -5.19
C GLY A 173 -11.07 4.67 -5.11
N PHE A 174 -11.27 5.86 -4.55
CA PHE A 174 -12.58 6.48 -4.53
C PHE A 174 -13.17 6.71 -5.92
N LEU A 175 -12.37 7.16 -6.90
CA LEU A 175 -12.82 7.34 -8.28
C LEU A 175 -13.22 6.01 -8.94
N ILE A 176 -12.43 4.95 -8.76
CA ILE A 176 -12.76 3.60 -9.25
C ILE A 176 -14.04 3.10 -8.58
N PHE A 177 -14.21 3.35 -7.28
CA PHE A 177 -15.43 3.04 -6.54
C PHE A 177 -16.65 3.72 -7.15
N LEU A 178 -16.57 5.01 -7.48
CA LEU A 178 -17.67 5.73 -8.14
C LEU A 178 -17.99 5.14 -9.52
N ILE A 179 -16.95 4.83 -10.32
CA ILE A 179 -17.12 4.25 -11.67
C ILE A 179 -17.78 2.87 -11.58
N PHE A 180 -17.26 1.97 -10.74
CA PHE A 180 -17.83 0.63 -10.57
C PHE A 180 -19.22 0.69 -9.97
N ARG A 181 -19.49 1.63 -9.06
CA ARG A 181 -20.83 1.84 -8.54
C ARG A 181 -21.80 2.26 -9.64
N ALA A 182 -21.40 3.19 -10.50
CA ALA A 182 -22.21 3.58 -11.65
C ALA A 182 -22.48 2.37 -12.56
N ILE A 183 -21.45 1.61 -12.95
CA ILE A 183 -21.60 0.44 -13.84
C ILE A 183 -22.51 -0.63 -13.20
N THR A 184 -22.31 -0.96 -11.92
CA THR A 184 -23.13 -1.97 -11.23
C THR A 184 -24.60 -1.56 -11.13
N LEU A 185 -24.87 -0.27 -10.86
CA LEU A 185 -26.23 0.29 -10.91
C LEU A 185 -26.85 0.21 -12.31
N PHE A 186 -26.11 0.55 -13.37
CA PHE A 186 -26.61 0.48 -14.75
C PHE A 186 -26.83 -0.95 -15.26
N THR A 187 -26.08 -1.92 -14.73
CA THR A 187 -26.17 -3.33 -15.15
C THR A 187 -27.16 -4.15 -14.31
N GLY A 188 -27.83 -3.54 -13.33
CA GLY A 188 -28.80 -4.22 -12.47
C GLY A 188 -28.17 -5.28 -11.55
N THR A 189 -26.84 -5.28 -11.42
CA THR A 189 -26.15 -6.19 -10.50
C THR A 189 -26.28 -5.67 -9.08
N ALA A 190 -26.56 -6.56 -8.11
CA ALA A 190 -26.75 -6.18 -6.72
C ALA A 190 -25.51 -5.45 -6.19
N ALA A 191 -25.61 -4.14 -6.08
CA ALA A 191 -24.50 -3.27 -5.75
C ALA A 191 -24.31 -3.28 -4.22
N GLY A 192 -23.47 -4.19 -3.75
CA GLY A 192 -23.09 -4.29 -2.33
C GLY A 192 -21.95 -3.32 -1.99
N ILE A 193 -22.15 -2.51 -0.96
CA ILE A 193 -21.10 -1.71 -0.31
C ILE A 193 -21.02 -2.17 1.14
N ARG A 194 -19.82 -2.45 1.63
CA ARG A 194 -19.56 -2.86 3.01
C ARG A 194 -18.41 -2.05 3.58
N LEU A 195 -18.55 -1.62 4.84
CA LEU A 195 -17.50 -0.94 5.57
C LEU A 195 -17.00 -1.86 6.68
N ASP A 196 -15.71 -2.17 6.67
CA ASP A 196 -15.05 -2.78 7.82
C ASP A 196 -14.72 -1.69 8.84
N LEU A 197 -15.61 -1.47 9.81
CA LEU A 197 -15.42 -0.45 10.86
C LEU A 197 -14.13 -0.64 11.66
N THR A 198 -13.61 -1.87 11.71
CA THR A 198 -12.40 -2.17 12.48
C THR A 198 -11.10 -1.82 11.72
N SER A 199 -11.17 -1.47 10.44
CA SER A 199 -10.02 -1.03 9.62
C SER A 199 -10.29 0.23 8.79
N GLY A 200 -11.54 0.68 8.69
CA GLY A 200 -11.93 1.77 7.80
C GLY A 200 -11.84 1.40 6.32
N ILE A 201 -11.82 0.12 5.97
CA ILE A 201 -11.76 -0.35 4.57
C ILE A 201 -13.17 -0.43 3.98
N ILE A 202 -13.33 0.13 2.79
CA ILE A 202 -14.58 0.11 2.03
C ILE A 202 -14.47 -0.96 0.96
N GLU A 203 -15.32 -1.99 1.06
CA GLU A 203 -15.47 -2.98 0.01
C GLU A 203 -16.68 -2.66 -0.87
N SER A 204 -16.49 -2.74 -2.19
CA SER A 204 -17.57 -2.63 -3.17
C SER A 204 -17.59 -3.82 -4.12
N ARG A 205 -18.75 -4.07 -4.71
CA ARG A 205 -18.86 -4.95 -5.87
C ARG A 205 -18.16 -4.32 -7.09
N ALA A 206 -17.40 -5.14 -7.81
CA ALA A 206 -16.90 -4.81 -9.14
C ALA A 206 -17.74 -5.47 -10.23
N PRO A 207 -17.86 -4.84 -11.42
CA PRO A 207 -18.52 -5.44 -12.57
C PRO A 207 -17.68 -6.59 -13.15
N ALA A 208 -18.33 -7.53 -13.85
CA ALA A 208 -17.62 -8.52 -14.65
C ALA A 208 -16.78 -7.83 -15.75
N PRO A 209 -15.59 -8.36 -16.13
CA PRO A 209 -14.98 -9.62 -15.69
C PRO A 209 -13.97 -9.47 -14.53
N VAL A 210 -14.02 -8.38 -13.76
CA VAL A 210 -13.10 -8.15 -12.63
C VAL A 210 -13.22 -9.30 -11.62
N THR A 211 -12.08 -9.81 -11.15
CA THR A 211 -12.01 -10.88 -10.13
C THR A 211 -12.09 -10.31 -8.72
N ALA A 212 -10.99 -9.77 -8.21
CA ALA A 212 -10.91 -9.03 -6.97
C ALA A 212 -9.57 -8.26 -6.96
N PHE A 213 -9.56 -7.09 -6.32
CA PHE A 213 -8.35 -6.29 -6.12
C PHE A 213 -8.59 -5.24 -5.03
N ASN A 214 -7.52 -4.54 -4.63
CA ASN A 214 -7.62 -3.34 -3.81
C ASN A 214 -6.88 -2.15 -4.43
N VAL A 215 -7.32 -0.94 -4.09
CA VAL A 215 -6.58 0.30 -4.33
C VAL A 215 -6.62 1.10 -3.03
N ALA A 216 -5.49 1.14 -2.33
CA ALA A 216 -5.41 1.71 -0.99
C ALA A 216 -6.48 1.10 -0.05
N VAL A 217 -7.33 1.92 0.57
CA VAL A 217 -8.39 1.51 1.51
C VAL A 217 -9.68 1.02 0.83
N PHE A 218 -9.71 0.93 -0.49
CA PHE A 218 -10.86 0.42 -1.23
C PHE A 218 -10.56 -0.99 -1.74
N THR A 219 -11.47 -1.92 -1.46
CA THR A 219 -11.41 -3.29 -1.96
C THR A 219 -12.58 -3.55 -2.91
N TYR A 220 -12.35 -4.38 -3.91
CA TYR A 220 -13.31 -4.68 -4.94
C TYR A 220 -13.44 -6.17 -5.11
N VAL A 221 -14.66 -6.69 -4.96
CA VAL A 221 -14.93 -8.11 -5.10
C VAL A 221 -15.88 -8.32 -6.28
N GLY A 222 -15.38 -9.00 -7.29
CA GLY A 222 -16.11 -9.35 -8.50
C GLY A 222 -17.21 -10.38 -8.28
N PRO A 223 -18.05 -10.61 -9.30
CA PRO A 223 -19.23 -11.45 -9.18
C PRO A 223 -18.92 -12.94 -9.00
N ALA A 224 -17.71 -13.39 -9.39
CA ALA A 224 -17.27 -14.78 -9.22
C ALA A 224 -17.05 -15.17 -7.74
N PHE A 225 -16.99 -14.20 -6.82
CA PHE A 225 -16.76 -14.44 -5.41
C PHE A 225 -17.92 -13.95 -4.56
N ALA A 226 -18.30 -14.78 -3.58
CA ALA A 226 -19.22 -14.37 -2.52
C ALA A 226 -18.45 -13.51 -1.49
N PRO A 227 -18.95 -12.30 -1.14
CA PRO A 227 -18.37 -11.48 -0.10
C PRO A 227 -18.47 -12.23 1.23
N GLY A 228 -17.33 -12.36 1.91
CA GLY A 228 -17.26 -13.04 3.20
C GLY A 228 -17.00 -12.08 4.37
N PRO A 229 -16.95 -12.56 5.61
CA PRO A 229 -16.52 -11.78 6.75
C PRO A 229 -15.08 -11.27 6.57
N PHE A 230 -14.77 -10.05 7.01
CA PHE A 230 -13.44 -9.42 6.85
C PHE A 230 -12.30 -10.09 7.63
N LEU A 231 -12.61 -11.03 8.53
CA LEU A 231 -11.65 -11.85 9.28
C LEU A 231 -11.73 -13.35 8.94
N GLY A 232 -12.55 -13.74 7.94
CA GLY A 232 -12.72 -15.14 7.55
C GLY A 232 -11.63 -15.65 6.61
N ALA A 233 -11.73 -16.92 6.18
CA ALA A 233 -10.89 -17.50 5.14
C ALA A 233 -11.54 -17.31 3.74
N ASN A 234 -11.55 -16.08 3.23
CA ASN A 234 -12.28 -15.73 2.01
C ASN A 234 -11.57 -14.61 1.23
N VAL A 235 -12.11 -14.24 0.06
CA VAL A 235 -11.52 -13.20 -0.79
C VAL A 235 -11.59 -11.82 -0.13
N SER A 236 -12.68 -11.50 0.59
CA SER A 236 -12.81 -10.20 1.26
C SER A 236 -11.71 -9.95 2.29
N SER A 237 -11.39 -10.95 3.13
CA SER A 237 -10.32 -10.82 4.13
C SER A 237 -8.91 -10.76 3.51
N HIS A 238 -8.74 -11.37 2.33
CA HIS A 238 -7.53 -11.28 1.53
C HIS A 238 -7.33 -9.87 0.96
N GLU A 239 -8.35 -9.29 0.33
CA GLU A 239 -8.28 -7.91 -0.19
C GLU A 239 -8.09 -6.89 0.94
N VAL A 240 -8.69 -7.11 2.10
CA VAL A 240 -8.45 -6.30 3.31
C VAL A 240 -6.98 -6.39 3.75
N GLY A 241 -6.36 -7.55 3.65
CA GLY A 241 -4.94 -7.71 3.93
C GLY A 241 -4.06 -6.92 2.95
N HIS A 242 -4.44 -6.82 1.68
CA HIS A 242 -3.75 -5.94 0.72
C HIS A 242 -3.92 -4.46 1.07
N ALA A 243 -5.12 -4.05 1.46
CA ALA A 243 -5.37 -2.67 1.88
C ALA A 243 -4.56 -2.28 3.14
N ILE A 244 -4.46 -3.16 4.13
CA ILE A 244 -3.59 -2.96 5.31
C ILE A 244 -2.12 -2.88 4.89
N ASN A 245 -1.70 -3.66 3.89
CA ASN A 245 -0.36 -3.58 3.35
C ASN A 245 -0.08 -2.23 2.67
N SER A 246 -1.02 -1.73 1.86
CA SER A 246 -0.97 -0.38 1.28
C SER A 246 -0.88 0.70 2.36
N ALA A 247 -1.63 0.54 3.45
CA ALA A 247 -1.59 1.44 4.60
C ALA A 247 -0.23 1.42 5.31
N ALA A 248 0.44 0.26 5.38
CA ALA A 248 1.69 0.12 6.11
C ALA A 248 2.97 0.39 5.27
N MET A 249 2.95 0.15 3.96
CA MET A 249 4.16 0.19 3.12
C MET A 249 4.15 1.28 2.04
N THR A 250 3.16 2.16 2.07
CA THR A 250 2.73 3.08 1.00
C THR A 250 1.89 2.42 -0.08
N PRO A 251 1.01 3.17 -0.76
CA PRO A 251 0.31 2.65 -1.93
C PRO A 251 1.25 2.32 -3.10
N PHE A 252 2.44 2.94 -3.18
CA PHE A 252 3.45 2.67 -4.23
C PHE A 252 3.77 1.18 -4.34
N TYR A 253 3.87 0.54 -3.18
CA TYR A 253 4.19 -0.87 -3.04
C TYR A 253 3.08 -1.80 -3.56
N THR A 254 1.83 -1.35 -3.52
CA THR A 254 0.66 -2.12 -4.00
C THR A 254 0.20 -1.73 -5.39
N TRP A 255 0.75 -0.68 -6.02
CA TRP A 255 0.42 -0.38 -7.42
C TRP A 255 0.89 -1.46 -8.40
N GLY A 256 1.97 -2.17 -8.06
CA GLY A 256 2.39 -3.36 -8.82
C GLY A 256 1.31 -4.46 -8.84
N THR A 257 0.61 -4.69 -7.72
CA THR A 257 -0.46 -5.70 -7.65
C THR A 257 -1.66 -5.27 -8.49
N VAL A 258 -2.02 -3.98 -8.46
CA VAL A 258 -3.10 -3.42 -9.29
C VAL A 258 -2.80 -3.63 -10.79
N ILE A 259 -1.59 -3.30 -11.25
CA ILE A 259 -1.22 -3.45 -12.66
C ILE A 259 -1.26 -4.93 -13.10
N GLU A 260 -0.83 -5.85 -12.23
CA GLU A 260 -0.89 -7.30 -12.45
C GLU A 260 -2.33 -7.82 -12.48
N GLU A 261 -3.18 -7.39 -11.55
CA GLU A 261 -4.57 -7.85 -11.41
C GLU A 261 -5.47 -7.37 -12.54
N PHE A 262 -5.22 -6.17 -13.08
CA PHE A 262 -5.93 -5.69 -14.27
C PHE A 262 -5.46 -6.36 -15.58
N ARG A 263 -4.44 -7.23 -15.54
CA ARG A 263 -3.85 -7.91 -16.71
C ARG A 263 -3.51 -6.95 -17.86
N LEU A 264 -3.25 -5.67 -17.58
CA LEU A 264 -3.09 -4.62 -18.60
C LEU A 264 -1.95 -4.89 -19.58
N PHE A 265 -1.05 -5.82 -19.25
CA PHE A 265 0.09 -6.21 -20.08
C PHE A 265 0.20 -7.72 -20.34
N GLY A 266 -0.86 -8.50 -20.10
CA GLY A 266 -0.85 -9.95 -20.32
C GLY A 266 0.22 -10.71 -19.51
N ALA A 267 0.76 -10.08 -18.46
CA ALA A 267 1.80 -10.67 -17.64
C ALA A 267 1.23 -11.86 -16.84
N PRO A 268 1.88 -13.03 -16.83
CA PRO A 268 1.49 -14.13 -15.94
C PRO A 268 1.55 -13.65 -14.48
N HIS A 269 0.73 -14.24 -13.60
CA HIS A 269 0.75 -14.00 -12.15
C HIS A 269 2.13 -14.34 -11.57
N ARG A 270 3.10 -13.42 -11.71
CA ARG A 270 4.40 -13.48 -11.08
C ARG A 270 4.26 -12.76 -9.76
N PHE A 271 3.66 -13.45 -8.81
CA PHE A 271 3.42 -13.02 -7.44
C PHE A 271 4.25 -11.80 -7.02
N SER A 272 3.71 -10.59 -7.21
CA SER A 272 4.36 -9.39 -6.70
C SER A 272 4.54 -9.53 -5.20
N ILE A 273 5.60 -8.91 -4.65
CA ILE A 273 5.86 -8.99 -3.21
C ILE A 273 4.62 -8.56 -2.41
N GLY A 274 3.89 -7.57 -2.92
CA GLY A 274 2.59 -7.09 -2.41
C GLY A 274 1.51 -8.18 -2.35
N GLN A 275 1.44 -9.05 -3.35
CA GLN A 275 0.51 -10.19 -3.42
C GLN A 275 0.84 -11.25 -2.34
N GLN A 276 2.11 -11.65 -2.22
CA GLN A 276 2.52 -12.68 -1.24
C GLN A 276 2.48 -12.20 0.22
N THR A 277 2.68 -10.89 0.47
CA THR A 277 2.68 -10.31 1.82
C THR A 277 1.32 -10.23 2.49
N ALA A 278 0.24 -10.18 1.73
CA ALA A 278 -0.98 -9.53 2.19
C ALA A 278 -2.13 -10.50 2.47
N GLU A 279 -1.81 -11.76 2.68
CA GLU A 279 -2.71 -12.81 2.25
C GLU A 279 -4.04 -12.93 3.04
N SER A 280 -4.09 -12.48 4.30
CA SER A 280 -5.36 -12.14 4.97
C SER A 280 -5.15 -11.41 6.32
N ARG A 281 -6.18 -10.67 6.76
CA ARG A 281 -6.28 -10.10 8.12
C ARG A 281 -6.66 -11.13 9.21
N GLY A 282 -7.04 -12.34 8.81
CA GLY A 282 -7.62 -13.33 9.71
C GLY A 282 -7.12 -14.74 9.41
N ALA A 283 -7.79 -15.44 8.51
CA ALA A 283 -7.41 -16.78 8.10
C ALA A 283 -6.97 -16.81 6.63
N PRO A 284 -5.82 -17.44 6.32
CA PRO A 284 -5.33 -17.58 4.95
C PRO A 284 -6.32 -18.37 4.10
N ARG A 285 -6.35 -18.09 2.79
CA ARG A 285 -7.27 -18.77 1.87
C ARG A 285 -6.82 -20.22 1.64
N PRO A 286 -7.74 -21.21 1.63
CA PRO A 286 -7.37 -22.59 1.30
C PRO A 286 -6.71 -22.70 -0.08
N GLY A 287 -5.61 -23.46 -0.18
CA GLY A 287 -4.91 -23.70 -1.43
C GLY A 287 -4.04 -22.55 -1.97
N ALA A 288 -3.93 -21.44 -1.24
CA ALA A 288 -3.07 -20.33 -1.61
C ALA A 288 -1.71 -20.39 -0.86
N LEU A 289 -0.65 -20.00 -1.57
CA LEU A 289 0.70 -19.89 -1.04
C LEU A 289 0.90 -18.48 -0.50
N TYR A 290 1.42 -18.36 0.73
CA TYR A 290 1.38 -17.07 1.41
C TYR A 290 2.49 -16.77 2.37
N SER A 291 2.76 -15.48 2.56
CA SER A 291 3.59 -15.01 3.65
C SER A 291 2.68 -14.43 4.73
N ALA A 292 2.66 -15.09 5.90
CA ALA A 292 1.87 -14.75 7.08
C ALA A 292 2.29 -13.41 7.73
N MET A 293 2.08 -12.30 7.02
CA MET A 293 2.42 -10.97 7.52
C MET A 293 1.39 -10.49 8.54
N TRP A 294 0.12 -10.50 8.16
CA TRP A 294 -0.98 -9.95 8.96
C TRP A 294 -1.79 -11.00 9.71
N SER A 295 -1.82 -12.24 9.24
CA SER A 295 -2.55 -13.32 9.91
C SER A 295 -1.96 -13.58 11.32
N PRO A 296 -2.80 -13.71 12.37
CA PRO A 296 -2.37 -14.06 13.73
C PRO A 296 -1.47 -15.30 13.80
#